data_AF-A0A3S1H2L1-F1
#
_entry.id   AF-A0A3S1H2L1-F1
#
_cell.length_a   1.000
_cell.length_b   1.000
_cell.length_c   1.000
_cell.angle_alpha   90.00
_cell.angle_beta   90.00
_cell.angle_gamma   90.00
#
_symmetry.space_group_name_H-M   'P 1'
#
loop_
_entity.id
_entity.type
_entity.pdbx_description
1 polymer ?
#
loop_
_entity_poly.entity_id
_entity_poly.type
_entity_poly.pdbx_seq_one_letter_code
_entity_poly.pdbx_strand_id
1 'polypeptide(L)'
;YHPDDPEPLKTEQQQKLKSLFEAARKVGRELLIEIIAGKHGELDDTTIPRALEELYALDIKPDWWKLEPQASAGAWAKIEAVILKNDPWCRGVVLLGLEAPQDELEAAFAATAKAPIVKGFAVGRTIFINAAEQWFAGKMSDDEAVADMASRFERLTEAWLAARGRKAA
;
A
#
# COMPACT_ATOMS: atom_id res chain seq x y z
N TYR A 1 12.69 1.29 -0.91
CA TYR A 1 13.43 0.37 -0.03
C TYR A 1 13.36 -1.01 -0.64
N HIS A 2 14.47 -1.51 -1.18
CA HIS A 2 14.60 -2.89 -1.61
C HIS A 2 15.57 -3.61 -0.65
N PRO A 3 15.29 -4.83 -0.17
CA PRO A 3 16.20 -5.54 0.75
C PRO A 3 17.57 -5.84 0.14
N ASP A 4 17.63 -5.91 -1.20
CA ASP A 4 18.86 -6.13 -1.97
C ASP A 4 19.52 -4.81 -2.46
N ASP A 5 19.03 -3.64 -2.01
CA ASP A 5 19.72 -2.36 -2.23
C ASP A 5 21.12 -2.37 -1.57
N PRO A 6 22.09 -1.59 -2.07
CA PRO A 6 23.41 -1.46 -1.44
C PRO A 6 23.31 -1.04 0.04
N GLU A 7 24.13 -1.66 0.89
CA GLU A 7 24.10 -1.45 2.34
C GLU A 7 24.13 0.02 2.80
N PRO A 8 24.95 0.92 2.20
CA PRO A 8 24.93 2.34 2.57
C PRO A 8 23.57 3.00 2.35
N LEU A 9 22.87 2.63 1.26
CA LEU A 9 21.56 3.17 0.93
C LEU A 9 20.48 2.64 1.88
N LYS A 10 20.53 1.35 2.23
CA LYS A 10 19.61 0.78 3.22
C LYS A 10 19.80 1.42 4.58
N THR A 11 21.04 1.55 5.04
CA THR A 11 21.38 2.19 6.32
C THR A 11 20.84 3.63 6.39
N GLU A 12 21.03 4.41 5.32
CA GLU A 12 20.51 5.78 5.26
C GLU A 12 18.96 5.82 5.35
N GLN A 13 18.26 4.97 4.59
CA GLN A 13 16.80 4.90 4.63
C GLN A 13 16.28 4.46 6.00
N GLN A 14 16.92 3.44 6.60
CA GLN A 14 16.60 2.92 7.93
C GLN A 14 16.73 3.99 9.02
N GLN A 15 17.84 4.75 9.02
CA GLN A 15 18.05 5.83 10.00
C GLN A 15 17.01 6.93 9.89
N LYS A 16 16.63 7.31 8.66
CA LYS A 16 15.57 8.29 8.40
C LYS A 16 14.21 7.79 8.90
N LEU A 17 13.85 6.54 8.60
CA LEU A 17 12.62 5.92 9.08
C LEU A 17 12.58 5.82 10.61
N LYS A 18 13.69 5.44 11.25
CA LYS A 18 13.77 5.38 12.72
C LYS A 18 13.55 6.75 13.34
N SER A 19 14.20 7.79 12.81
CA SER A 19 14.04 9.17 13.28
C SER A 19 12.59 9.66 13.14
N LEU A 20 11.94 9.36 12.01
CA LEU A 20 10.54 9.68 11.79
C LEU A 20 9.61 8.92 12.75
N PHE A 21 9.87 7.63 12.97
CA PHE A 21 9.11 6.80 13.90
C PHE A 21 9.18 7.35 15.33
N GLU A 22 10.36 7.63 15.84
CA GLU A 22 10.55 8.20 17.18
C GLU A 22 9.88 9.57 17.32
N ALA A 23 10.00 10.43 16.30
CA ALA A 23 9.32 11.72 16.28
C ALA A 23 7.79 11.56 16.34
N ALA A 24 7.22 10.69 15.50
CA ALA A 24 5.78 10.42 15.48
C ALA A 24 5.26 9.88 16.83
N ARG A 25 6.00 8.95 17.45
CA ARG A 25 5.68 8.45 18.80
C ARG A 25 5.72 9.55 19.86
N LYS A 26 6.75 10.41 19.84
CA LYS A 26 6.92 11.49 20.81
C LYS A 26 5.76 12.50 20.81
N VAL A 27 5.13 12.71 19.66
CA VAL A 27 3.99 13.63 19.52
C VAL A 27 2.63 12.93 19.45
N GLY A 28 2.57 11.61 19.70
CA GLY A 28 1.33 10.84 19.70
C GLY A 28 0.62 10.80 18.33
N ARG A 29 1.38 10.80 17.23
CA ARG A 29 0.83 10.72 15.87
C ARG A 29 0.96 9.30 15.33
N GLU A 30 -0.10 8.83 14.69
CA GLU A 30 -0.08 7.58 13.92
C GLU A 30 0.88 7.71 12.74
N LEU A 31 1.57 6.62 12.43
CA LEU A 31 2.53 6.52 11.35
C LEU A 31 2.12 5.40 10.41
N LEU A 32 2.02 5.75 9.13
CA LEU A 32 1.89 4.82 8.02
C LEU A 32 3.19 4.84 7.22
N ILE A 33 3.85 3.69 7.07
CA ILE A 33 5.07 3.56 6.27
C ILE A 33 4.73 2.90 4.94
N GLU A 34 5.16 3.53 3.86
CA GLU A 34 5.01 3.03 2.50
C GLU A 34 6.31 2.37 2.02
N ILE A 35 6.23 1.13 1.55
CA ILE A 35 7.35 0.42 0.92
C ILE A 35 7.06 0.25 -0.57
N ILE A 36 7.99 0.76 -1.38
CA ILE A 36 8.03 0.60 -2.84
C ILE A 36 9.41 0.04 -3.17
N ALA A 37 9.46 -1.27 -3.39
CA ALA A 37 10.61 -2.06 -3.79
C ALA A 37 10.62 -2.32 -5.30
N GLY A 38 9.46 -2.53 -5.93
CA GLY A 38 9.38 -2.93 -7.35
C GLY A 38 9.91 -1.90 -8.35
N LYS A 39 10.08 -0.63 -7.94
CA LYS A 39 10.77 0.40 -8.75
C LYS A 39 12.29 0.26 -8.77
N HIS A 40 12.84 -0.62 -7.92
CA HIS A 40 14.27 -0.75 -7.67
C HIS A 40 14.78 -2.20 -7.83
N GLY A 41 13.93 -3.12 -8.28
CA GLY A 41 14.30 -4.52 -8.49
C GLY A 41 13.09 -5.40 -8.77
N GLU A 42 13.35 -6.64 -9.19
CA GLU A 42 12.30 -7.65 -9.31
C GLU A 42 11.77 -8.04 -7.92
N LEU A 43 10.46 -8.26 -7.85
CA LEU A 43 9.83 -8.76 -6.64
C LEU A 43 9.66 -10.27 -6.71
N ASP A 44 10.08 -10.95 -5.66
CA ASP A 44 9.65 -12.31 -5.37
C ASP A 44 8.79 -12.34 -4.11
N ASP A 45 8.22 -13.52 -3.81
CA ASP A 45 7.34 -13.73 -2.66
C ASP A 45 8.00 -13.46 -1.29
N THR A 46 9.31 -13.18 -1.24
CA THR A 46 10.10 -12.91 -0.04
C THR A 46 10.63 -11.48 0.03
N THR A 47 10.65 -10.72 -1.07
CA THR A 47 11.22 -9.36 -1.10
C THR A 47 10.58 -8.44 -0.05
N ILE A 48 9.25 -8.32 -0.03
CA ILE A 48 8.56 -7.48 0.96
C ILE A 48 8.65 -8.05 2.38
N PRO A 49 8.42 -9.36 2.64
CA PRO A 49 8.69 -9.96 3.96
C PRO A 49 10.08 -9.62 4.51
N ARG A 50 11.15 -9.75 3.71
CA ARG A 50 12.52 -9.42 4.11
C ARG A 50 12.66 -7.94 4.46
N ALA A 51 12.10 -7.04 3.64
CA ALA A 51 12.13 -5.61 3.93
C ALA A 51 11.43 -5.27 5.27
N LEU A 52 10.29 -5.89 5.55
CA LEU A 52 9.59 -5.70 6.83
C LEU A 52 10.39 -6.26 8.02
N GLU A 53 11.01 -7.44 7.88
CA GLU A 53 11.86 -8.02 8.92
C GLU A 53 13.05 -7.10 9.25
N GLU A 54 13.71 -6.53 8.24
CA GLU A 54 14.83 -5.60 8.45
C GLU A 54 14.38 -4.33 9.22
N LEU A 55 13.20 -3.77 8.91
CA LEU A 55 12.68 -2.61 9.63
C LEU A 55 12.21 -2.95 11.06
N TYR A 56 11.57 -4.11 11.25
CA TYR A 56 11.16 -4.56 12.59
C TYR A 56 12.37 -4.87 13.49
N ALA A 57 13.47 -5.38 12.93
CA ALA A 57 14.72 -5.60 13.67
C ALA A 57 15.30 -4.30 14.26
N LEU A 58 14.95 -3.15 13.69
CA LEU A 58 15.32 -1.82 14.19
C LEU A 58 14.27 -1.25 15.16
N ASP A 59 13.28 -2.04 15.58
CA ASP A 59 12.17 -1.62 16.42
C ASP A 59 11.38 -0.45 15.80
N ILE A 60 11.20 -0.49 14.47
CA ILE A 60 10.29 0.40 13.73
C ILE A 60 8.96 -0.34 13.58
N LYS A 61 7.94 0.11 14.32
CA LYS A 61 6.61 -0.53 14.40
C LYS A 61 5.51 0.48 14.04
N PRO A 62 5.29 0.75 12.74
CA PRO A 62 4.28 1.71 12.32
C PRO A 62 2.86 1.19 12.60
N ASP A 63 1.90 2.10 12.79
CA ASP A 63 0.50 1.70 13.01
C ASP A 63 -0.09 1.02 11.78
N TRP A 64 0.39 1.40 10.59
CA TRP A 64 -0.05 0.87 9.31
C TRP A 64 1.11 0.68 8.34
N TRP A 65 0.99 -0.34 7.49
CA TRP A 65 1.83 -0.49 6.31
C TRP A 65 1.04 -0.13 5.05
N LYS A 66 1.71 0.51 4.10
CA LYS A 66 1.20 0.70 2.75
C LYS A 66 2.14 0.00 1.77
N LEU A 67 1.67 -1.07 1.15
CA LEU A 67 2.52 -1.99 0.40
C LEU A 67 2.06 -2.06 -1.05
N GLU A 68 3.03 -2.20 -1.96
CA GLU A 68 2.74 -2.46 -3.37
C GLU A 68 2.02 -3.80 -3.58
N PRO A 69 1.17 -3.91 -4.61
CA PRO A 69 0.55 -5.16 -4.99
C PRO A 69 1.55 -6.30 -5.11
N GLN A 70 1.27 -7.41 -4.42
CA GLN A 70 1.98 -8.67 -4.62
C GLN A 70 1.09 -9.59 -5.45
N ALA A 71 1.65 -10.17 -6.51
CA ALA A 71 0.91 -11.04 -7.43
C ALA A 71 0.48 -12.37 -6.77
N SER A 72 1.18 -12.80 -5.72
CA SER A 72 1.01 -14.10 -5.07
C SER A 72 0.26 -13.99 -3.75
N ALA A 73 -0.75 -14.85 -3.56
CA ALA A 73 -1.36 -15.07 -2.24
C ALA A 73 -0.33 -15.62 -1.21
N GLY A 74 0.70 -16.32 -1.67
CA GLY A 74 1.81 -16.80 -0.84
C GLY A 74 2.69 -15.66 -0.32
N ALA A 75 2.95 -14.64 -1.14
CA ALA A 75 3.62 -13.42 -0.70
C ALA A 75 2.83 -12.72 0.42
N TRP A 76 1.51 -12.58 0.25
CA TRP A 76 0.64 -11.97 1.26
C TRP A 76 0.60 -12.76 2.58
N ALA A 77 0.57 -14.09 2.52
CA ALA A 77 0.64 -14.94 3.71
C ALA A 77 1.96 -14.77 4.47
N LYS A 78 3.09 -14.63 3.75
CA LYS A 78 4.40 -14.37 4.37
C LYS A 78 4.47 -12.97 4.99
N ILE A 79 3.94 -11.96 4.30
CA ILE A 79 3.83 -10.59 4.83
C ILE A 79 3.03 -10.58 6.14
N GLU A 80 1.86 -11.23 6.14
CA GLU A 80 1.03 -11.37 7.35
C GLU A 80 1.78 -12.04 8.50
N ALA A 81 2.47 -13.15 8.21
CA ALA A 81 3.26 -13.87 9.21
C ALA A 81 4.36 -13.00 9.83
N VAL A 82 5.08 -12.23 9.01
CA VAL A 82 6.13 -11.30 9.49
C VAL A 82 5.53 -10.20 10.36
N ILE A 83 4.42 -9.58 9.95
CA ILE A 83 3.77 -8.52 10.71
C ILE A 83 3.28 -9.06 12.06
N LEU A 84 2.51 -10.15 12.08
CA LEU A 84 1.94 -10.72 13.30
C LEU A 84 3.00 -11.21 14.30
N LYS A 85 4.14 -11.71 13.79
CA LYS A 85 5.26 -12.15 14.63
C LYS A 85 5.94 -10.97 15.35
N ASN A 86 6.08 -9.83 14.68
CA ASN A 86 6.90 -8.71 15.19
C ASN A 86 6.09 -7.58 15.83
N ASP A 87 4.85 -7.39 15.40
CA ASP A 87 3.99 -6.30 15.85
C ASP A 87 2.51 -6.75 15.91
N PRO A 88 2.08 -7.33 17.04
CA PRO A 88 0.69 -7.73 17.24
C PRO A 88 -0.28 -6.54 17.33
N TRP A 89 0.23 -5.30 17.42
CA TRP A 89 -0.57 -4.07 17.51
C TRP A 89 -0.71 -3.35 16.18
N CYS A 90 -0.01 -3.81 15.12
CA CYS A 90 -0.17 -3.27 13.78
C CYS A 90 -1.64 -3.38 13.35
N ARG A 91 -2.21 -2.27 12.86
CA ARG A 91 -3.63 -2.21 12.46
C ARG A 91 -3.88 -2.90 11.12
N GLY A 92 -2.82 -3.02 10.32
CA GLY A 92 -2.78 -3.85 9.12
C GLY A 92 -2.13 -3.13 7.95
N VAL A 93 -2.50 -3.60 6.76
CA VAL A 93 -1.97 -3.13 5.49
C VAL A 93 -3.07 -2.43 4.69
N VAL A 94 -2.72 -1.33 4.03
CA VAL A 94 -3.50 -0.79 2.90
C VAL A 94 -2.73 -0.97 1.60
N LEU A 95 -3.40 -1.46 0.56
CA LEU A 95 -2.80 -1.69 -0.74
C LEU A 95 -2.51 -0.37 -1.46
N LEU A 96 -1.31 -0.24 -2.02
CA LEU A 96 -0.92 0.86 -2.89
C LEU A 96 -1.46 0.66 -4.31
N GLY A 97 -1.77 1.76 -5.01
CA GLY A 97 -2.30 1.71 -6.38
C GLY A 97 -1.28 1.82 -7.51
N LEU A 98 -0.11 2.43 -7.28
CA LEU A 98 0.96 2.64 -8.30
C LEU A 98 0.54 3.26 -9.65
N GLU A 99 -0.61 3.93 -9.74
CA GLU A 99 -1.22 4.35 -11.03
C GLU A 99 -1.58 3.18 -11.94
N ALA A 100 -1.67 1.98 -11.39
CA ALA A 100 -2.04 0.81 -12.13
C ALA A 100 -3.45 1.00 -12.75
N PRO A 101 -3.67 0.47 -13.95
CA PRO A 101 -4.99 0.27 -14.52
C PRO A 101 -5.95 -0.41 -13.54
N GLN A 102 -7.25 -0.17 -13.73
CA GLN A 102 -8.27 -0.70 -12.80
C GLN A 102 -8.27 -2.23 -12.74
N ASP A 103 -8.15 -2.91 -13.89
CA ASP A 103 -8.11 -4.37 -13.99
C ASP A 103 -6.90 -4.97 -13.25
N GLU A 104 -5.74 -4.32 -13.29
CA GLU A 104 -4.58 -4.72 -12.49
C GLU A 104 -4.84 -4.58 -10.98
N LEU A 105 -5.54 -3.53 -10.54
CA LEU A 105 -5.93 -3.36 -9.14
C LEU A 105 -6.95 -4.40 -8.70
N GLU A 106 -7.90 -4.77 -9.55
CA GLU A 106 -8.88 -5.82 -9.26
C GLU A 106 -8.19 -7.17 -9.04
N ALA A 107 -7.22 -7.51 -9.90
CA ALA A 107 -6.39 -8.70 -9.72
C ALA A 107 -5.57 -8.64 -8.41
N ALA A 108 -5.02 -7.47 -8.09
CA ALA A 108 -4.32 -7.26 -6.82
C ALA A 108 -5.22 -7.44 -5.60
N PHE A 109 -6.46 -6.94 -5.63
CA PHE A 109 -7.45 -7.15 -4.57
C PHE A 109 -7.75 -8.64 -4.38
N ALA A 110 -7.94 -9.39 -5.47
CA ALA A 110 -8.17 -10.83 -5.42
C ALA A 110 -6.99 -11.58 -4.75
N ALA A 111 -5.75 -11.19 -5.02
CA ALA A 111 -4.57 -11.79 -4.39
C ALA A 111 -4.53 -11.60 -2.85
N THR A 112 -5.15 -10.53 -2.34
CA THR A 112 -5.23 -10.23 -0.90
C THR A 112 -6.37 -10.94 -0.18
N ALA A 113 -7.29 -11.59 -0.90
CA ALA A 113 -8.55 -12.08 -0.33
C ALA A 113 -8.39 -13.00 0.89
N LYS A 114 -7.30 -13.77 0.93
CA LYS A 114 -6.97 -14.71 2.03
C LYS A 114 -6.05 -14.13 3.12
N ALA A 115 -5.64 -12.87 3.00
CA ALA A 115 -4.75 -12.21 3.94
C ALA A 115 -5.52 -11.18 4.78
N PRO A 116 -6.09 -11.56 5.93
CA PRO A 116 -6.92 -10.67 6.75
C PRO A 116 -6.17 -9.45 7.29
N ILE A 117 -4.83 -9.46 7.31
CA ILE A 117 -4.02 -8.28 7.63
C ILE A 117 -4.25 -7.11 6.66
N VAL A 118 -4.64 -7.37 5.41
CA VAL A 118 -4.95 -6.33 4.43
C VAL A 118 -6.37 -5.81 4.67
N LYS A 119 -6.47 -4.52 5.02
CA LYS A 119 -7.72 -3.90 5.49
C LYS A 119 -8.41 -3.04 4.44
N GLY A 120 -7.70 -2.64 3.39
CA GLY A 120 -8.24 -1.80 2.33
C GLY A 120 -7.17 -1.40 1.34
N PHE A 121 -7.42 -0.29 0.64
CA PHE A 121 -6.51 0.29 -0.34
C PHE A 121 -6.40 1.80 -0.15
N ALA A 122 -5.27 2.36 -0.58
CA ALA A 122 -4.99 3.78 -0.58
C ALA A 122 -4.44 4.15 -1.96
N VAL A 123 -5.36 4.44 -2.89
CA VAL A 123 -5.09 4.74 -4.30
C VAL A 123 -5.46 6.19 -4.61
N GLY A 124 -4.70 6.83 -5.50
CA GLY A 124 -4.86 8.25 -5.81
C GLY A 124 -4.96 8.49 -7.31
N ARG A 125 -3.82 8.46 -8.00
CA ARG A 125 -3.72 8.84 -9.42
C ARG A 125 -4.65 8.04 -10.34
N THR A 126 -4.89 6.76 -10.07
CA THR A 126 -5.92 5.96 -10.79
C THR A 126 -7.33 6.56 -10.72
N ILE A 127 -7.67 7.28 -9.64
CA ILE A 127 -8.96 7.94 -9.47
C ILE A 127 -8.97 9.30 -10.16
N PHE A 128 -7.96 10.15 -9.93
CA PHE A 128 -8.08 11.57 -10.27
C PHE A 128 -7.26 12.04 -11.47
N ILE A 129 -6.24 11.28 -11.95
CA ILE A 129 -5.26 11.86 -12.90
C ILE A 129 -5.92 12.27 -14.22
N ASN A 130 -6.79 11.44 -14.77
CA ASN A 130 -7.48 11.73 -16.03
C ASN A 130 -8.50 12.88 -15.87
N ALA A 131 -9.25 12.90 -14.77
CA ALA A 131 -10.17 13.99 -14.47
C ALA A 131 -9.43 15.32 -14.34
N ALA A 132 -8.29 15.32 -13.60
CA ALA A 132 -7.45 16.49 -13.45
C ALA A 132 -6.93 17.01 -14.80
N GLU A 133 -6.41 16.13 -15.66
CA GLU A 133 -5.94 16.50 -17.00
C GLU A 133 -7.02 17.17 -17.85
N GLN A 134 -8.23 16.59 -17.89
CA GLN A 134 -9.34 17.12 -18.68
C GLN A 134 -9.88 18.43 -18.10
N TRP A 135 -9.95 18.52 -16.77
CA TRP A 135 -10.39 19.71 -16.06
C TRP A 135 -9.43 20.89 -16.27
N PHE A 136 -8.11 20.68 -16.08
CA PHE A 136 -7.11 21.71 -16.38
C PHE A 136 -7.09 22.14 -17.85
N ALA A 137 -7.46 21.24 -18.77
CA ALA A 137 -7.59 21.56 -20.19
C ALA A 137 -8.89 22.30 -20.57
N GLY A 138 -9.77 22.57 -19.60
CA GLY A 138 -11.09 23.18 -19.83
C GLY A 138 -12.05 22.27 -20.63
N LYS A 139 -11.78 20.97 -20.68
CA LYS A 139 -12.58 19.95 -21.39
C LYS A 139 -13.58 19.23 -20.49
N MET A 140 -13.53 19.51 -19.20
CA MET A 140 -14.36 18.91 -18.16
C MET A 140 -14.72 20.00 -17.16
N SER A 141 -16.00 20.11 -16.83
CA SER A 141 -16.52 20.98 -15.78
C SER A 141 -16.22 20.44 -14.38
N ASP A 142 -16.40 21.28 -13.37
CA ASP A 142 -16.24 20.89 -11.96
C ASP A 142 -17.15 19.69 -11.61
N ASP A 143 -18.42 19.74 -12.03
CA ASP A 143 -19.40 18.69 -11.75
C ASP A 143 -19.04 17.37 -12.45
N GLU A 144 -18.58 17.44 -13.71
CA GLU A 144 -18.12 16.26 -14.45
C GLU A 144 -16.87 15.64 -13.81
N ALA A 145 -15.93 16.45 -13.34
CA ALA A 145 -14.73 15.98 -12.66
C ALA A 145 -15.05 15.29 -11.33
N VAL A 146 -15.96 15.88 -10.53
CA VAL A 146 -16.43 15.27 -9.29
C VAL A 146 -17.14 13.95 -9.57
N ALA A 147 -18.04 13.89 -10.56
CA ALA A 147 -18.78 12.69 -10.92
C ALA A 147 -17.87 11.57 -11.43
N ASP A 148 -16.87 11.88 -12.27
CA ASP A 148 -15.91 10.89 -12.79
C ASP A 148 -15.05 10.31 -11.67
N MET A 149 -14.48 11.16 -10.80
CA MET A 149 -13.69 10.69 -9.65
C MET A 149 -14.51 9.85 -8.67
N ALA A 150 -15.75 10.25 -8.37
CA ALA A 150 -16.64 9.50 -7.50
C ALA A 150 -16.97 8.12 -8.07
N SER A 151 -17.32 8.04 -9.36
CA SER A 151 -17.61 6.79 -10.06
C SER A 151 -16.41 5.83 -10.08
N ARG A 152 -15.19 6.34 -10.30
CA ARG A 152 -13.96 5.54 -10.23
C ARG A 152 -13.71 5.00 -8.83
N PHE A 153 -13.91 5.83 -7.80
CA PHE A 153 -13.74 5.39 -6.41
C PHE A 153 -14.79 4.33 -6.01
N GLU A 154 -16.04 4.49 -6.45
CA GLU A 154 -17.12 3.52 -6.24
C GLU A 154 -16.77 2.16 -6.85
N ARG A 155 -16.38 2.13 -8.13
CA ARG A 155 -15.95 0.90 -8.83
C ARG A 155 -14.81 0.16 -8.11
N LEU A 156 -13.81 0.89 -7.63
CA LEU A 156 -12.70 0.29 -6.86
C LEU A 156 -13.17 -0.27 -5.52
N THR A 157 -14.12 0.41 -4.87
CA THR A 157 -14.73 -0.06 -3.62
C THR A 157 -15.56 -1.33 -3.84
N GLU A 158 -16.37 -1.37 -4.90
CA GLU A 158 -17.13 -2.55 -5.30
C GLU A 158 -16.21 -3.74 -5.57
N ALA A 159 -15.14 -3.54 -6.34
CA ALA A 159 -14.17 -4.57 -6.64
C ALA A 159 -13.47 -5.11 -5.37
N TRP A 160 -13.05 -4.21 -4.46
CA TRP A 160 -12.47 -4.60 -3.18
C TRP A 160 -13.42 -5.45 -2.33
N LEU A 161 -14.69 -5.07 -2.28
CA LEU A 161 -15.71 -5.79 -1.51
C LEU A 161 -16.01 -7.16 -2.14
N ALA A 162 -16.16 -7.20 -3.47
CA ALA A 162 -16.38 -8.42 -4.25
C ALA A 162 -15.24 -9.43 -4.07
N ALA A 163 -13.97 -8.98 -4.10
CA ALA A 163 -12.80 -9.81 -3.88
C ALA A 163 -12.81 -10.52 -2.51
N ARG A 164 -13.54 -9.97 -1.53
CA ARG A 164 -13.64 -10.50 -0.16
C ARG A 164 -14.98 -11.17 0.14
N GLY A 165 -15.81 -11.40 -0.87
CA GLY A 165 -17.14 -12.00 -0.71
C GLY A 165 -18.10 -11.13 0.12
N ARG A 166 -17.79 -9.85 0.32
CA ARG A 166 -18.69 -8.88 0.93
C ARG A 166 -19.45 -8.23 -0.21
N LYS A 167 -20.76 -8.39 -0.29
CA LYS A 167 -21.54 -7.52 -1.19
C LYS A 167 -21.45 -6.09 -0.65
N ALA A 168 -21.25 -5.11 -1.53
CA ALA A 168 -21.50 -3.71 -1.19
C ALA A 168 -22.92 -3.61 -0.61
N ALA A 169 -23.01 -3.02 0.58
CA ALA A 169 -24.25 -2.93 1.35
C ALA A 169 -25.14 -1.81 0.80
#